data_AF-A0A946AQR9-F1
#
_entry.id   AF-A0A946AQR9-F1
#
_cell.length_a   1.000
_cell.length_b   1.000
_cell.length_c   1.000
_cell.angle_alpha   90.00
_cell.angle_beta   90.00
_cell.angle_gamma   90.00
#
_symmetry.space_group_name_H-M   'P 1'
#
loop_
_entity.id
_entity.type
_entity.pdbx_description
1 polymer ?
#
loop_
_entity_poly.entity_id
_entity_poly.type
_entity_poly.pdbx_seq_one_letter_code
_entity_poly.pdbx_strand_id
1 'polypeptide(L)'
;MTPEQKANLKRLFKPRHVAVIGGTDAVTVATECRRIGYTGPFWPVNPKREHIGEHRCYASVDDLPEPPDACFVAVPIDAAIETMAKLNAMGAGGAVVYTAGFGEVGAEGAKKEAQLIEAAGDMALIGPNCYGLINYVDRVALWPFAHGGNFPGYGAAVITQSGMLSSDLTMSMRSLPLAYMMSIGNQAMMRIEDCIDTLVDREEVHAIGIHIEGLKDIKAFEAAAMKALAADKPIVVLKTGTSAIGAELTISHTGSLSGTDDVYQAFFD
;
A
#
# COMPACT_ATOMS: atom_id res chain seq x y z
N MET A 1 -3.29 14.96 0.53
CA MET A 1 -4.54 14.17 0.47
C MET A 1 -5.77 15.05 0.75
N THR A 2 -6.89 14.84 0.05
CA THR A 2 -8.19 15.50 0.36
C THR A 2 -8.84 14.92 1.62
N PRO A 3 -9.82 15.60 2.26
CA PRO A 3 -10.57 15.03 3.38
C PRO A 3 -11.24 13.70 3.05
N GLU A 4 -11.82 13.58 1.85
CA GLU A 4 -12.44 12.37 1.34
C GLU A 4 -11.43 11.23 1.20
N GLN A 5 -10.29 11.47 0.55
CA GLN A 5 -9.21 10.49 0.44
C GLN A 5 -8.68 10.07 1.82
N LYS A 6 -8.63 10.98 2.81
CA LYS A 6 -8.23 10.65 4.19
C LYS A 6 -9.22 9.71 4.87
N ALA A 7 -10.52 9.95 4.71
CA ALA A 7 -11.55 9.05 5.23
C ALA A 7 -11.49 7.68 4.54
N ASN A 8 -11.25 7.68 3.24
CA ASN A 8 -11.12 6.49 2.42
C ASN A 8 -9.86 5.67 2.73
N LEU A 9 -8.72 6.31 3.03
CA LEU A 9 -7.50 5.62 3.47
C LEU A 9 -7.71 4.94 4.83
N LYS A 10 -8.46 5.56 5.74
CA LYS A 10 -8.85 4.91 7.01
C LYS A 10 -9.72 3.67 6.78
N ARG A 11 -10.65 3.72 5.83
CA ARG A 11 -11.45 2.54 5.42
C ARG A 11 -10.57 1.44 4.84
N LEU A 12 -9.61 1.78 3.96
CA LEU A 12 -8.67 0.83 3.39
C LEU A 12 -7.78 0.15 4.45
N PHE A 13 -7.36 0.89 5.48
CA PHE A 13 -6.53 0.34 6.55
C PHE A 13 -7.31 -0.53 7.54
N LYS A 14 -8.55 -0.17 7.84
CA LYS A 14 -9.45 -0.94 8.72
C LYS A 14 -10.76 -1.28 8.01
N PRO A 15 -10.72 -2.20 7.04
CA PRO A 15 -11.89 -2.50 6.22
C PRO A 15 -12.88 -3.40 6.94
N ARG A 16 -14.18 -3.10 6.77
CA ARG A 16 -15.24 -4.06 7.09
C ARG A 16 -15.30 -5.17 6.05
N HIS A 17 -14.99 -4.84 4.78
CA HIS A 17 -15.08 -5.74 3.64
C HIS A 17 -13.81 -5.70 2.79
N VAL A 18 -13.37 -6.87 2.32
CA VAL A 18 -12.23 -7.01 1.40
C VAL A 18 -12.70 -7.63 0.09
N ALA A 19 -12.47 -6.94 -1.03
CA ALA A 19 -12.64 -7.50 -2.37
C ALA A 19 -11.27 -7.79 -3.00
N VAL A 20 -11.12 -8.95 -3.66
CA VAL A 20 -9.87 -9.30 -4.36
C VAL A 20 -10.15 -9.58 -5.83
N ILE A 21 -9.55 -8.81 -6.71
CA ILE A 21 -9.78 -8.86 -8.15
C ILE A 21 -8.54 -9.47 -8.80
N GLY A 22 -8.68 -10.64 -9.40
CA GLY A 22 -7.56 -11.30 -10.08
C GLY A 22 -7.60 -12.81 -10.08
N GLY A 23 -6.44 -13.40 -10.37
CA GLY A 23 -6.25 -14.84 -10.54
C GLY A 23 -5.44 -15.47 -9.41
N THR A 24 -4.18 -15.78 -9.69
CA THR A 24 -3.31 -16.50 -8.75
C THR A 24 -2.94 -15.66 -7.54
N ASP A 25 -2.57 -14.38 -7.73
CA ASP A 25 -2.23 -13.49 -6.61
C ASP A 25 -3.43 -13.30 -5.67
N ALA A 26 -4.65 -13.21 -6.20
CA ALA A 26 -5.88 -13.13 -5.41
C ALA A 26 -6.11 -14.38 -4.55
N VAL A 27 -5.67 -15.57 -4.99
CA VAL A 27 -5.70 -16.80 -4.17
C VAL A 27 -4.73 -16.70 -3.00
N THR A 28 -3.53 -16.16 -3.24
CA THR A 28 -2.57 -15.93 -2.15
C THR A 28 -3.13 -14.92 -1.15
N VAL A 29 -3.67 -13.78 -1.62
CA VAL A 29 -4.30 -12.78 -0.74
C VAL A 29 -5.42 -13.41 0.10
N ALA A 30 -6.29 -14.22 -0.50
CA ALA A 30 -7.35 -14.92 0.24
C ALA A 30 -6.78 -15.87 1.31
N THR A 31 -5.72 -16.61 0.97
CA THR A 31 -5.03 -17.52 1.89
C THR A 31 -4.42 -16.75 3.06
N GLU A 32 -3.77 -15.63 2.79
CA GLU A 32 -3.07 -14.83 3.79
C GLU A 32 -4.04 -14.04 4.68
N CYS A 33 -5.12 -13.47 4.13
CA CYS A 33 -6.22 -12.91 4.91
C CYS A 33 -6.81 -13.94 5.87
N ARG A 34 -7.05 -15.17 5.40
CA ARG A 34 -7.51 -16.25 6.28
C ARG A 34 -6.46 -16.60 7.34
N ARG A 35 -5.19 -16.72 6.96
CA ARG A 35 -4.09 -17.13 7.85
C ARG A 35 -3.82 -16.11 8.95
N ILE A 36 -3.85 -14.81 8.64
CA ILE A 36 -3.69 -13.74 9.62
C ILE A 36 -4.92 -13.60 10.53
N GLY A 37 -6.07 -14.15 10.11
CA GLY A 37 -7.30 -14.22 10.90
C GLY A 37 -8.31 -13.11 10.61
N TYR A 38 -8.38 -12.64 9.36
CA TYR A 38 -9.45 -11.76 8.90
C TYR A 38 -10.81 -12.47 9.02
N THR A 39 -11.81 -11.76 9.52
CA THR A 39 -13.16 -12.33 9.77
C THR A 39 -14.29 -11.56 9.09
N GLY A 40 -13.97 -10.46 8.38
CA GLY A 40 -14.96 -9.69 7.64
C GLY A 40 -15.36 -10.38 6.32
N PRO A 41 -16.43 -9.91 5.66
CA PRO A 41 -16.79 -10.34 4.32
C PRO A 41 -15.62 -10.25 3.33
N PHE A 42 -15.42 -11.34 2.61
CA PHE A 42 -14.35 -11.48 1.63
C PHE A 42 -14.95 -11.85 0.26
N TRP A 43 -14.70 -11.02 -0.75
CA TRP A 43 -15.34 -11.10 -2.06
C TRP A 43 -14.30 -11.25 -3.17
N PRO A 44 -14.00 -12.49 -3.60
CA PRO A 44 -13.17 -12.68 -4.77
C PRO A 44 -13.96 -12.34 -6.04
N VAL A 45 -13.30 -11.65 -6.96
CA VAL A 45 -13.86 -11.27 -8.27
C VAL A 45 -13.01 -11.90 -9.35
N ASN A 46 -13.60 -12.86 -10.06
CA ASN A 46 -12.98 -13.54 -11.18
C ASN A 46 -14.06 -14.10 -12.12
N PRO A 47 -14.16 -13.66 -13.39
CA PRO A 47 -15.21 -14.11 -14.31
C PRO A 47 -15.09 -15.57 -14.75
N LYS A 48 -13.95 -16.23 -14.50
CA LYS A 48 -13.66 -17.59 -14.97
C LYS A 48 -13.65 -18.64 -13.87
N ARG A 49 -13.46 -18.24 -12.61
CA ARG A 49 -13.38 -19.15 -11.47
C ARG A 49 -14.68 -19.12 -10.71
N GLU A 50 -15.14 -20.29 -10.28
CA GLU A 50 -16.32 -20.38 -9.42
C GLU A 50 -15.99 -20.02 -7.96
N HIS A 51 -14.79 -20.37 -7.49
CA HIS A 51 -14.33 -20.15 -6.11
C HIS A 51 -12.86 -19.73 -6.06
N ILE A 52 -12.52 -18.96 -5.03
CA ILE A 52 -11.15 -18.70 -4.56
C ILE A 52 -11.13 -18.97 -3.05
N GLY A 53 -10.32 -19.93 -2.64
CA GLY A 53 -10.37 -20.46 -1.27
C GLY A 53 -11.75 -21.07 -0.98
N GLU A 54 -12.37 -20.65 0.11
CA GLU A 54 -13.73 -21.06 0.48
C GLU A 54 -14.82 -20.08 0.02
N HIS A 55 -14.44 -19.01 -0.68
CA HIS A 55 -15.35 -17.94 -1.09
C HIS A 55 -15.76 -18.12 -2.54
N ARG A 56 -17.06 -17.99 -2.81
CA ARG A 56 -17.60 -17.95 -4.16
C ARG A 56 -17.18 -16.66 -4.85
N CYS A 57 -16.77 -16.78 -6.11
CA CYS A 57 -16.39 -15.64 -6.93
C CYS A 57 -17.60 -14.90 -7.48
N TYR A 58 -17.49 -13.58 -7.52
CA TYR A 58 -18.29 -12.68 -8.35
C TYR A 58 -17.67 -12.58 -9.75
N ALA A 59 -18.49 -12.36 -10.78
CA ALA A 59 -18.00 -12.27 -12.15
C ALA A 59 -17.44 -10.88 -12.48
N SER A 60 -18.10 -9.83 -11.96
CA SER A 60 -17.68 -8.44 -12.03
C SER A 60 -17.68 -7.79 -10.63
N VAL A 61 -16.96 -6.68 -10.49
CA VAL A 61 -17.10 -5.80 -9.31
C VAL A 61 -18.51 -5.22 -9.20
N ASP A 62 -19.21 -5.10 -10.32
CA ASP A 62 -20.61 -4.62 -10.37
C ASP A 62 -21.59 -5.59 -9.68
N ASP A 63 -21.20 -6.85 -9.50
CA ASP A 63 -22.01 -7.88 -8.83
C ASP A 63 -21.79 -7.88 -7.31
N LEU A 64 -20.89 -7.05 -6.78
CA LEU A 64 -20.60 -6.98 -5.35
C LEU A 64 -21.83 -6.51 -4.57
N PRO A 65 -22.04 -7.03 -3.34
CA PRO A 65 -23.24 -6.75 -2.57
C PRO A 65 -23.32 -5.29 -2.09
N GLU A 66 -22.18 -4.65 -1.89
CA GLU A 66 -22.05 -3.24 -1.53
C GLU A 66 -20.63 -2.74 -1.87
N PRO A 67 -20.37 -1.42 -1.82
CA PRO A 67 -19.04 -0.88 -2.08
C PRO A 67 -18.01 -1.38 -1.06
N PRO A 68 -16.92 -2.05 -1.49
CA PRO A 68 -15.91 -2.58 -0.57
C PRO A 68 -15.13 -1.46 0.11
N ASP A 69 -14.74 -1.67 1.37
CA ASP A 69 -13.86 -0.74 2.08
C ASP A 69 -12.41 -0.87 1.59
N ALA A 70 -11.98 -2.08 1.26
CA ALA A 70 -10.66 -2.38 0.73
C ALA A 70 -10.71 -3.32 -0.48
N CYS A 71 -9.92 -2.99 -1.50
CA CYS A 71 -9.72 -3.83 -2.68
C CYS A 71 -8.24 -4.22 -2.84
N PHE A 72 -7.99 -5.40 -3.39
CA PHE A 72 -6.69 -5.79 -3.94
C PHE A 72 -6.85 -6.08 -5.43
N VAL A 73 -6.16 -5.32 -6.28
CA VAL A 73 -6.28 -5.37 -7.74
C VAL A 73 -5.01 -5.98 -8.34
N ALA A 74 -5.12 -7.18 -8.89
CA ALA A 74 -4.05 -7.93 -9.55
C ALA A 74 -4.52 -8.46 -10.91
N VAL A 75 -4.71 -7.54 -11.85
CA VAL A 75 -5.15 -7.78 -13.23
C VAL A 75 -4.32 -6.94 -14.21
N PRO A 76 -4.31 -7.23 -15.54
CA PRO A 76 -3.59 -6.43 -16.52
C PRO A 76 -3.97 -4.94 -16.48
N ILE A 77 -3.04 -4.06 -16.87
CA ILE A 77 -3.10 -2.60 -16.72
C ILE A 77 -4.46 -2.00 -17.14
N ASP A 78 -4.92 -2.29 -18.36
CA ASP A 78 -6.18 -1.71 -18.87
C ASP A 78 -7.39 -2.17 -18.04
N ALA A 79 -7.41 -3.44 -17.63
CA ALA A 79 -8.45 -3.97 -16.76
C ALA A 79 -8.35 -3.38 -15.34
N ALA A 80 -7.16 -3.06 -14.85
CA ALA A 80 -6.98 -2.41 -13.56
C ALA A 80 -7.59 -0.99 -13.58
N ILE A 81 -7.33 -0.22 -14.64
CA ILE A 81 -7.91 1.12 -14.82
C ILE A 81 -9.45 1.05 -14.88
N GLU A 82 -10.01 0.12 -15.68
CA GLU A 82 -11.46 -0.08 -15.76
C GLU A 82 -12.07 -0.49 -14.41
N THR A 83 -11.40 -1.40 -13.70
CA THR A 83 -11.82 -1.86 -12.37
C THR A 83 -11.82 -0.71 -11.37
N MET A 84 -10.77 0.13 -11.37
CA MET A 84 -10.70 1.30 -10.49
C MET A 84 -11.83 2.29 -10.77
N ALA A 85 -12.17 2.55 -12.04
CA ALA A 85 -13.28 3.43 -12.40
C ALA A 85 -14.64 2.92 -11.86
N LYS A 86 -14.89 1.61 -11.98
CA LYS A 86 -16.11 0.98 -11.46
C LYS A 86 -16.17 1.03 -9.94
N LEU A 87 -15.07 0.71 -9.26
CA LEU A 87 -14.97 0.77 -7.80
C LEU A 87 -15.19 2.20 -7.28
N ASN A 88 -14.64 3.20 -7.96
CA ASN A 88 -14.82 4.60 -7.60
C ASN A 88 -16.29 5.02 -7.79
N ALA A 89 -16.89 4.68 -8.93
CA ALA A 89 -18.28 5.02 -9.23
C ALA A 89 -19.29 4.46 -8.20
N MET A 90 -19.00 3.32 -7.58
CA MET A 90 -19.84 2.76 -6.51
C MET A 90 -19.50 3.29 -5.11
N GLY A 91 -18.39 4.02 -4.93
CA GLY A 91 -17.99 4.57 -3.62
C GLY A 91 -17.14 3.63 -2.75
N ALA A 92 -16.34 2.78 -3.38
CA ALA A 92 -15.38 1.94 -2.66
C ALA A 92 -14.39 2.80 -1.86
N GLY A 93 -13.86 2.27 -0.75
CA GLY A 93 -12.93 3.00 0.12
C GLY A 93 -11.58 3.19 -0.54
N GLY A 94 -10.95 2.10 -0.97
CA GLY A 94 -9.64 2.19 -1.60
C GLY A 94 -9.17 0.87 -2.18
N ALA A 95 -8.04 0.92 -2.88
CA ALA A 95 -7.42 -0.24 -3.48
C ALA A 95 -5.90 -0.24 -3.30
N VAL A 96 -5.37 -1.43 -3.02
CA VAL A 96 -3.99 -1.78 -3.35
C VAL A 96 -3.96 -2.21 -4.81
N VAL A 97 -3.17 -1.52 -5.63
CA VAL A 97 -2.95 -1.91 -7.03
C VAL A 97 -1.60 -2.60 -7.13
N TYR A 98 -1.61 -3.93 -7.22
CA TYR A 98 -0.41 -4.76 -7.30
C TYR A 98 0.27 -4.63 -8.67
N THR A 99 -0.53 -4.48 -9.72
CA THR A 99 -0.10 -4.48 -11.12
C THR A 99 1.05 -3.52 -11.40
N ALA A 100 2.09 -4.02 -12.06
CA ALA A 100 3.21 -3.25 -12.62
C ALA A 100 2.98 -2.91 -14.11
N GLY A 101 3.90 -2.16 -14.70
CA GLY A 101 3.88 -1.58 -16.04
C GLY A 101 3.37 -0.13 -16.11
N PHE A 102 3.45 0.63 -15.03
CA PHE A 102 2.99 2.02 -14.92
C PHE A 102 4.18 3.00 -14.97
N GLY A 103 4.21 4.05 -14.13
CA GLY A 103 5.23 5.11 -14.21
C GLY A 103 6.69 4.61 -14.25
N GLU A 104 6.97 3.44 -13.68
CA GLU A 104 8.29 2.82 -13.63
C GLU A 104 8.82 2.33 -15.00
N VAL A 105 7.96 2.14 -16.01
CA VAL A 105 8.39 1.72 -17.36
C VAL A 105 8.55 2.87 -18.35
N GLY A 106 8.50 4.12 -17.87
CA GLY A 106 8.72 5.33 -18.66
C GLY A 106 7.44 6.01 -19.14
N ALA A 107 7.55 6.81 -20.21
CA ALA A 107 6.53 7.79 -20.59
C ALA A 107 5.13 7.19 -20.92
N GLU A 108 5.06 6.04 -21.59
CA GLU A 108 3.77 5.38 -21.86
C GLU A 108 3.14 4.83 -20.59
N GLY A 109 3.95 4.27 -19.69
CA GLY A 109 3.49 3.81 -18.39
C GLY A 109 3.01 4.96 -17.50
N ALA A 110 3.68 6.11 -17.55
CA ALA A 110 3.24 7.33 -16.85
C ALA A 110 1.86 7.84 -17.34
N LYS A 111 1.57 7.72 -18.65
CA LYS A 111 0.22 8.02 -19.17
C LYS A 111 -0.84 7.07 -18.61
N LYS A 112 -0.53 5.78 -18.53
CA LYS A 112 -1.42 4.78 -17.91
C LYS A 112 -1.60 5.04 -16.41
N GLU A 113 -0.55 5.49 -15.72
CA GLU A 113 -0.64 5.86 -14.30
C GLU A 113 -1.54 7.07 -14.08
N ALA A 114 -1.47 8.08 -14.95
CA ALA A 114 -2.38 9.22 -14.91
C ALA A 114 -3.85 8.79 -15.11
N GLN A 115 -4.11 7.87 -16.06
CA GLN A 115 -5.45 7.29 -16.27
C GLN A 115 -5.94 6.50 -15.05
N LEU A 116 -5.03 5.77 -14.38
CA LEU A 116 -5.34 5.03 -13.16
C LEU A 116 -5.73 5.97 -12.02
N ILE A 117 -5.00 7.07 -11.84
CA ILE A 117 -5.31 8.11 -10.84
C ILE A 117 -6.66 8.76 -11.13
N GLU A 118 -6.92 9.12 -12.39
CA GLU A 118 -8.21 9.69 -12.81
C GLU A 118 -9.37 8.72 -12.54
N ALA A 119 -9.20 7.45 -12.87
CA ALA A 119 -10.20 6.41 -12.61
C ALA A 119 -10.49 6.23 -11.11
N ALA A 120 -9.46 6.34 -10.26
CA ALA A 120 -9.58 6.18 -8.82
C ALA A 120 -10.33 7.34 -8.13
N GLY A 121 -10.27 8.57 -8.67
CA GLY A 121 -10.96 9.73 -8.08
C GLY A 121 -10.56 9.97 -6.61
N ASP A 122 -11.55 9.96 -5.71
CA ASP A 122 -11.34 10.15 -4.26
C ASP A 122 -11.06 8.86 -3.49
N MET A 123 -11.04 7.69 -4.15
CA MET A 123 -10.59 6.45 -3.52
C MET A 123 -9.15 6.58 -3.02
N ALA A 124 -8.81 5.86 -1.95
CA ALA A 124 -7.41 5.71 -1.56
C ALA A 124 -6.71 4.66 -2.43
N LEU A 125 -5.69 5.06 -3.20
CA LEU A 125 -4.89 4.15 -4.03
C LEU A 125 -3.47 3.99 -3.47
N ILE A 126 -3.12 2.77 -3.05
CA ILE A 126 -1.75 2.35 -2.71
C ILE A 126 -1.13 1.67 -3.93
N GLY A 127 0.09 2.08 -4.29
CA GLY A 127 0.78 1.64 -5.50
C GLY A 127 0.68 2.65 -6.66
N PRO A 128 0.60 2.19 -7.92
CA PRO A 128 0.66 0.80 -8.37
C PRO A 128 2.06 0.18 -8.15
N ASN A 129 2.31 -1.02 -8.70
CA ASN A 129 3.60 -1.71 -8.61
C ASN A 129 4.09 -1.84 -7.15
N CYS A 130 3.27 -2.44 -6.31
CA CYS A 130 3.51 -2.52 -4.88
C CYS A 130 3.05 -3.87 -4.35
N TYR A 131 3.57 -4.35 -3.21
CA TYR A 131 3.03 -5.57 -2.59
C TYR A 131 1.79 -5.30 -1.73
N GLY A 132 1.56 -4.04 -1.31
CA GLY A 132 0.34 -3.65 -0.62
C GLY A 132 0.50 -3.50 0.88
N LEU A 133 -0.48 -4.01 1.62
CA LEU A 133 -0.70 -3.69 3.04
C LEU A 133 -0.95 -4.95 3.86
N ILE A 134 -0.22 -5.07 4.96
CA ILE A 134 -0.54 -5.96 6.07
C ILE A 134 -0.84 -5.11 7.29
N ASN A 135 -2.06 -5.22 7.81
CA ASN A 135 -2.48 -4.68 9.09
C ASN A 135 -2.55 -5.82 10.10
N TYR A 136 -1.57 -5.91 11.00
CA TYR A 136 -1.54 -6.94 12.04
C TYR A 136 -2.49 -6.65 13.20
N VAL A 137 -2.88 -5.38 13.38
CA VAL A 137 -3.80 -4.93 14.42
C VAL A 137 -5.21 -5.47 14.18
N ASP A 138 -5.76 -5.19 12.99
CA ASP A 138 -7.11 -5.60 12.59
C ASP A 138 -7.11 -6.89 11.74
N ARG A 139 -5.94 -7.55 11.61
CA ARG A 139 -5.74 -8.84 10.92
C ARG A 139 -6.21 -8.84 9.46
N VAL A 140 -5.67 -7.93 8.65
CA VAL A 140 -5.96 -7.82 7.22
C VAL A 140 -4.65 -7.93 6.44
N ALA A 141 -4.63 -8.74 5.39
CA ALA A 141 -3.45 -8.93 4.53
C ALA A 141 -3.84 -8.76 3.06
N LEU A 142 -3.82 -7.53 2.56
CA LEU A 142 -3.91 -7.22 1.12
C LEU A 142 -2.52 -7.39 0.50
N TRP A 143 -2.05 -8.65 0.49
CA TRP A 143 -0.65 -8.99 0.30
C TRP A 143 -0.50 -10.31 -0.49
N PRO A 144 0.22 -10.33 -1.63
CA PRO A 144 0.24 -11.47 -2.55
C PRO A 144 1.30 -12.54 -2.27
N PHE A 145 1.91 -12.54 -1.07
CA PHE A 145 2.95 -13.49 -0.68
C PHE A 145 2.72 -14.03 0.73
N ALA A 146 3.40 -15.11 1.09
CA ALA A 146 3.49 -15.45 2.51
C ALA A 146 4.10 -14.27 3.28
N HIS A 147 3.67 -14.07 4.52
CA HIS A 147 4.28 -13.07 5.40
C HIS A 147 4.49 -13.61 6.82
N GLY A 148 5.58 -13.22 7.47
CA GLY A 148 5.75 -13.42 8.90
C GLY A 148 5.15 -12.24 9.67
N GLY A 149 5.77 -11.87 10.78
CA GLY A 149 5.32 -10.79 11.65
C GLY A 149 4.57 -11.29 12.88
N ASN A 150 4.79 -10.60 14.00
CA ASN A 150 4.13 -10.87 15.27
C ASN A 150 3.60 -9.55 15.83
N PHE A 151 2.40 -9.59 16.41
CA PHE A 151 1.76 -8.43 17.01
C PHE A 151 1.28 -8.76 18.42
N PRO A 152 2.08 -8.47 19.46
CA PRO A 152 1.74 -8.69 20.86
C PRO A 152 0.78 -7.63 21.44
N GLY A 153 0.13 -6.82 20.61
CA GLY A 153 -0.74 -5.70 21.02
C GLY A 153 -0.15 -4.31 20.74
N TYR A 154 1.12 -4.24 20.34
CA TYR A 154 1.78 -3.02 19.89
C TYR A 154 2.81 -3.35 18.81
N GLY A 155 3.27 -2.36 18.05
CA GLY A 155 4.39 -2.54 17.14
C GLY A 155 4.76 -1.33 16.31
N ALA A 156 5.76 -1.52 15.45
CA ALA A 156 6.13 -0.52 14.46
C ALA A 156 5.19 -0.58 13.25
N ALA A 157 4.90 0.58 12.66
CA ALA A 157 4.42 0.67 11.30
C ALA A 157 5.62 0.80 10.36
N VAL A 158 5.78 -0.11 9.41
CA VAL A 158 6.88 -0.05 8.43
C VAL A 158 6.32 0.31 7.06
N ILE A 159 6.87 1.34 6.43
CA ILE A 159 6.45 1.87 5.13
C ILE A 159 7.66 1.85 4.19
N THR A 160 7.55 1.19 3.04
CA THR A 160 8.65 1.05 2.09
C THR A 160 8.19 1.20 0.64
N GLN A 161 9.02 1.84 -0.18
CA GLN A 161 8.84 1.89 -1.64
C GLN A 161 9.17 0.55 -2.31
N SER A 162 10.03 -0.28 -1.70
CA SER A 162 10.44 -1.58 -2.22
C SER A 162 9.57 -2.72 -1.69
N GLY A 163 8.99 -3.52 -2.61
CA GLY A 163 8.21 -4.71 -2.29
C GLY A 163 9.05 -5.86 -1.72
N MET A 164 10.21 -6.16 -2.31
CA MET A 164 11.09 -7.23 -1.83
C MET A 164 11.58 -6.96 -0.41
N LEU A 165 12.03 -5.73 -0.13
CA LEU A 165 12.48 -5.36 1.23
C LEU A 165 11.38 -5.56 2.26
N SER A 166 10.13 -5.16 1.96
CA SER A 166 9.02 -5.42 2.88
C SER A 166 8.80 -6.91 3.11
N SER A 167 8.84 -7.76 2.08
CA SER A 167 8.70 -9.21 2.26
C SER A 167 9.79 -9.79 3.16
N ASP A 168 11.04 -9.40 2.93
CA ASP A 168 12.18 -9.84 3.76
C ASP A 168 12.00 -9.40 5.22
N LEU A 169 11.54 -8.16 5.45
CA LEU A 169 11.27 -7.65 6.79
C LEU A 169 10.14 -8.42 7.48
N THR A 170 9.07 -8.80 6.77
CA THR A 170 8.01 -9.62 7.36
C THR A 170 8.50 -11.00 7.76
N MET A 171 9.46 -11.57 7.03
CA MET A 171 10.02 -12.91 7.30
C MET A 171 11.16 -12.91 8.30
N SER A 172 11.55 -11.74 8.81
CA SER A 172 12.63 -11.64 9.77
C SER A 172 12.32 -12.42 11.04
N MET A 173 13.25 -13.28 11.44
CA MET A 173 13.20 -14.03 12.70
C MET A 173 13.63 -13.18 13.91
N ARG A 174 14.01 -11.91 13.69
CA ARG A 174 14.23 -10.96 14.78
C ARG A 174 12.87 -10.59 15.39
N SER A 175 12.74 -10.63 16.70
CA SER A 175 11.51 -10.29 17.41
C SER A 175 11.19 -8.79 17.31
N LEU A 176 10.72 -8.34 16.15
CA LEU A 176 10.19 -7.00 15.92
C LEU A 176 8.66 -7.06 15.91
N PRO A 177 7.98 -6.50 16.93
CA PRO A 177 6.55 -6.29 16.89
C PRO A 177 6.15 -5.39 15.72
N LEU A 178 5.23 -5.86 14.86
CA LEU A 178 4.74 -5.11 13.71
C LEU A 178 3.25 -4.83 13.89
N ALA A 179 2.87 -3.55 13.81
CA ALA A 179 1.47 -3.12 13.73
C ALA A 179 1.02 -3.07 12.26
N TYR A 180 1.86 -2.52 11.38
CA TYR A 180 1.60 -2.40 9.95
C TYR A 180 2.86 -2.68 9.13
N MET A 181 2.70 -3.32 7.98
CA MET A 181 3.72 -3.40 6.93
C MET A 181 3.10 -2.91 5.62
N MET A 182 3.77 -1.97 4.97
CA MET A 182 3.28 -1.34 3.75
C MET A 182 4.36 -1.30 2.69
N SER A 183 4.08 -1.90 1.54
CA SER A 183 4.77 -1.63 0.29
C SER A 183 3.88 -0.69 -0.53
N ILE A 184 4.38 0.51 -0.80
CA ILE A 184 3.60 1.58 -1.46
C ILE A 184 3.98 1.82 -2.92
N GLY A 185 5.02 1.14 -3.41
CA GLY A 185 5.42 1.12 -4.82
C GLY A 185 5.63 2.51 -5.42
N ASN A 186 5.03 2.75 -6.58
CA ASN A 186 5.20 3.98 -7.35
C ASN A 186 4.69 5.24 -6.63
N GLN A 187 3.85 5.11 -5.61
CA GLN A 187 3.22 6.26 -4.93
C GLN A 187 2.52 7.20 -5.91
N ALA A 188 1.66 6.64 -6.75
CA ALA A 188 0.90 7.40 -7.75
C ALA A 188 -0.08 8.37 -7.08
N MET A 189 -0.71 7.93 -5.99
CA MET A 189 -1.69 8.73 -5.25
C MET A 189 -1.37 8.80 -3.76
N MET A 190 -1.53 7.71 -3.01
CA MET A 190 -1.16 7.68 -1.59
C MET A 190 0.35 7.54 -1.44
N ARG A 191 0.92 8.32 -0.53
CA ARG A 191 2.36 8.43 -0.33
C ARG A 191 2.76 8.12 1.13
N ILE A 192 4.06 8.17 1.40
CA ILE A 192 4.62 7.89 2.73
C ILE A 192 3.97 8.80 3.78
N GLU A 193 3.91 10.09 3.50
CA GLU A 193 3.35 11.13 4.35
C GLU A 193 1.88 10.89 4.71
N ASP A 194 1.07 10.42 3.75
CA ASP A 194 -0.36 10.13 3.98
C ASP A 194 -0.53 8.92 4.90
N CYS A 195 0.35 7.92 4.76
CA CYS A 195 0.39 6.75 5.62
C CYS A 195 0.81 7.13 7.04
N ILE A 196 1.84 7.97 7.20
CA ILE A 196 2.27 8.49 8.50
C ILE A 196 1.12 9.26 9.17
N ASP A 197 0.53 10.24 8.47
CA ASP A 197 -0.56 11.07 9.02
C ASP A 197 -1.76 10.23 9.46
N THR A 198 -2.00 9.10 8.81
CA THR A 198 -3.10 8.18 9.16
C THR A 198 -2.74 7.24 10.31
N LEU A 199 -1.52 6.70 10.34
CA LEU A 199 -1.09 5.70 11.34
C LEU A 199 -0.63 6.33 12.66
N VAL A 200 -0.19 7.58 12.65
CA VAL A 200 0.21 8.29 13.87
C VAL A 200 -0.92 8.41 14.89
N ASP A 201 -2.18 8.35 14.46
CA ASP A 201 -3.33 8.43 15.37
C ASP A 201 -3.68 7.05 16.01
N ARG A 202 -2.99 5.96 15.65
CA ARG A 202 -3.24 4.60 16.16
C ARG A 202 -2.42 4.29 17.40
N GLU A 203 -3.08 4.08 18.54
CA GLU A 203 -2.41 3.79 19.82
C GLU A 203 -1.48 2.57 19.76
N GLU A 204 -1.81 1.59 18.91
CA GLU A 204 -1.02 0.36 18.75
C GLU A 204 0.31 0.58 18.00
N VAL A 205 0.46 1.72 17.32
CA VAL A 205 1.67 2.10 16.59
C VAL A 205 2.59 2.90 17.50
N HIS A 206 3.70 2.30 17.90
CA HIS A 206 4.67 2.91 18.81
C HIS A 206 5.88 3.55 18.11
N ALA A 207 6.13 3.19 16.86
CA ALA A 207 7.22 3.73 16.05
C ALA A 207 6.89 3.59 14.57
N ILE A 208 7.55 4.37 13.74
CA ILE A 208 7.40 4.31 12.28
C ILE A 208 8.78 4.07 11.66
N GLY A 209 8.93 2.96 10.93
CA GLY A 209 10.10 2.67 10.11
C GLY A 209 9.82 3.01 8.65
N ILE A 210 10.72 3.73 7.99
CA ILE A 210 10.52 4.15 6.60
C ILE A 210 11.73 3.76 5.78
N HIS A 211 11.51 3.13 4.63
CA HIS A 211 12.53 2.98 3.59
C HIS A 211 12.23 3.94 2.43
N ILE A 212 13.18 4.84 2.13
CA ILE A 212 13.03 5.93 1.17
C ILE A 212 14.08 5.82 0.06
N GLU A 213 13.59 5.58 -1.15
CA GLU A 213 14.30 5.77 -2.42
C GLU A 213 14.21 7.25 -2.87
N GLY A 214 13.04 7.88 -2.70
CA GLY A 214 12.85 9.30 -2.98
C GLY A 214 11.53 9.86 -2.46
N LEU A 215 11.53 11.15 -2.09
CA LEU A 215 10.33 11.88 -1.67
C LEU A 215 9.76 12.71 -2.83
N LYS A 216 8.43 12.63 -3.03
CA LYS A 216 7.73 13.45 -4.03
C LYS A 216 7.23 14.79 -3.47
N ASP A 217 6.92 14.86 -2.17
CA ASP A 217 6.48 16.08 -1.49
C ASP A 217 7.17 16.21 -0.12
N ILE A 218 8.23 17.01 -0.09
CA ILE A 218 9.07 17.20 1.10
C ILE A 218 8.29 17.92 2.22
N LYS A 219 7.45 18.90 1.87
CA LYS A 219 6.70 19.69 2.87
C LYS A 219 5.61 18.85 3.54
N ALA A 220 4.92 18.03 2.76
CA ALA A 220 3.92 17.13 3.32
C ALA A 220 4.56 16.06 4.21
N PHE A 221 5.73 15.53 3.82
CA PHE A 221 6.51 14.64 4.67
C PHE A 221 6.96 15.30 5.97
N GLU A 222 7.50 16.53 5.92
CA GLU A 222 7.87 17.31 7.10
C GLU A 222 6.69 17.46 8.07
N ALA A 223 5.52 17.88 7.56
CA ALA A 223 4.33 18.04 8.37
C ALA A 223 3.88 16.72 9.04
N ALA A 224 3.93 15.61 8.31
CA ALA A 224 3.60 14.29 8.84
C ALA A 224 4.61 13.83 9.89
N ALA A 225 5.91 14.09 9.68
CA ALA A 225 6.97 13.78 10.62
C ALA A 225 6.86 14.60 11.91
N MET A 226 6.57 15.90 11.81
CA MET A 226 6.33 16.75 12.97
C MET A 226 5.11 16.32 13.76
N LYS A 227 4.05 15.84 13.09
CA LYS A 227 2.88 15.24 13.76
C LYS A 227 3.27 13.97 14.53
N ALA A 228 4.11 13.10 13.94
CA ALA A 228 4.60 11.91 14.62
C ALA A 228 5.45 12.24 15.84
N LEU A 229 6.34 13.23 15.73
CA LEU A 229 7.13 13.73 16.85
C LEU A 229 6.24 14.28 17.97
N ALA A 230 5.24 15.09 17.64
CA ALA A 230 4.29 15.63 18.61
C ALA A 230 3.44 14.55 19.31
N ALA A 231 3.27 13.40 18.68
CA ALA A 231 2.58 12.22 19.22
C ALA A 231 3.53 11.25 19.94
N ASP A 232 4.81 11.62 20.14
CA ASP A 232 5.85 10.78 20.74
C ASP A 232 6.07 9.44 19.99
N LYS A 233 5.95 9.47 18.66
CA LYS A 233 6.15 8.32 17.78
C LYS A 233 7.40 8.52 16.94
N PRO A 234 8.55 7.93 17.33
CA PRO A 234 9.78 8.11 16.59
C PRO A 234 9.66 7.56 15.16
N ILE A 235 10.21 8.34 14.22
CA ILE A 235 10.40 7.91 12.83
C ILE A 235 11.87 7.52 12.66
N VAL A 236 12.10 6.32 12.12
CA VAL A 236 13.43 5.84 11.73
C VAL A 236 13.45 5.67 10.22
N VAL A 237 14.36 6.36 9.55
CA VAL A 237 14.47 6.35 8.08
C VAL A 237 15.71 5.56 7.65
N LEU A 238 15.50 4.61 6.75
CA LEU A 238 16.53 3.98 5.92
C LEU A 238 16.48 4.61 4.53
N LYS A 239 17.37 5.57 4.27
CA LYS A 239 17.58 6.13 2.94
C LYS A 239 18.48 5.20 2.12
N THR A 240 18.03 4.78 0.94
CA THR A 240 18.84 4.02 -0.02
C THR A 240 19.16 4.87 -1.25
N GLY A 241 20.13 4.45 -2.07
CA GLY A 241 20.63 5.26 -3.20
C GLY A 241 21.62 6.36 -2.78
N THR A 242 22.29 6.18 -1.64
CA THR A 242 23.19 7.13 -0.97
C THR A 242 24.55 7.31 -1.64
N SER A 243 24.96 6.39 -2.52
CA SER A 243 26.17 6.53 -3.34
C SER A 243 25.82 7.06 -4.73
N ALA A 244 26.76 7.73 -5.41
CA ALA A 244 26.57 8.22 -6.78
C ALA A 244 26.10 7.11 -7.75
N ILE A 245 26.63 5.89 -7.59
CA ILE A 245 26.24 4.70 -8.36
C ILE A 245 24.84 4.21 -7.94
N GLY A 246 24.52 4.24 -6.63
CA GLY A 246 23.20 3.90 -6.12
C GLY A 246 22.11 4.85 -6.59
N ALA A 247 22.39 6.16 -6.64
CA ALA A 247 21.50 7.17 -7.17
C ALA A 247 21.17 6.92 -8.65
N GLU A 248 22.16 6.58 -9.47
CA GLU A 248 21.99 6.27 -10.89
C GLU A 248 21.16 4.99 -11.12
N LEU A 249 21.33 3.97 -10.27
CA LEU A 249 20.51 2.75 -10.28
C LEU A 249 19.08 2.98 -9.73
N THR A 250 18.87 3.97 -8.87
CA THR A 250 17.54 4.30 -8.34
C THR A 250 16.70 5.04 -9.40
N ILE A 251 17.35 5.87 -10.23
CA ILE A 251 16.72 6.54 -11.39
C ILE A 251 16.13 5.51 -12.37
N SER A 252 16.80 4.38 -12.60
CA SER A 252 16.31 3.34 -13.52
C SER A 252 15.19 2.47 -12.94
N HIS A 253 14.97 2.48 -11.62
CA HIS A 253 13.97 1.64 -10.94
C HIS A 253 12.68 2.39 -10.59
N THR A 254 12.74 3.69 -10.24
CA THR A 254 11.55 4.45 -9.80
C THR A 254 11.40 5.85 -10.42
N GLY A 255 12.32 6.27 -11.29
CA GLY A 255 12.20 7.53 -12.05
C GLY A 255 12.16 8.80 -11.18
N SER A 256 12.61 8.74 -9.93
CA SER A 256 12.64 9.89 -9.01
C SER A 256 14.02 10.54 -8.95
N LEU A 257 14.05 11.88 -8.81
CA LEU A 257 15.28 12.64 -8.63
C LEU A 257 15.79 12.41 -7.20
N SER A 258 16.90 11.70 -7.02
CA SER A 258 17.53 11.56 -5.72
C SER A 258 18.23 12.87 -5.33
N GLY A 259 17.69 13.55 -4.30
CA GLY A 259 18.45 14.58 -3.59
C GLY A 259 19.72 13.97 -2.96
N THR A 260 20.79 14.75 -2.84
CA THR A 260 22.05 14.27 -2.23
C THR A 260 21.86 13.95 -0.76
N ASP A 261 22.63 12.99 -0.24
CA ASP A 261 22.56 12.55 1.16
C ASP A 261 22.65 13.69 2.17
N ASP A 262 23.56 14.64 1.95
CA ASP A 262 23.75 15.80 2.84
C ASP A 262 22.47 16.64 2.98
N VAL A 263 21.66 16.71 1.92
CA VAL A 263 20.38 17.46 1.94
C VAL A 263 19.32 16.68 2.71
N TYR A 264 19.30 15.35 2.59
CA TYR A 264 18.40 14.50 3.39
C TYR A 264 18.80 14.51 4.87
N GLN A 265 20.09 14.40 5.18
CA GLN A 265 20.58 14.46 6.56
C GLN A 265 20.26 15.81 7.19
N ALA A 266 20.56 16.93 6.51
CA ALA A 266 20.22 18.27 7.00
C ALA A 266 18.72 18.52 7.13
N PHE A 267 17.87 17.77 6.40
CA PHE A 267 16.42 17.82 6.54
C PHE A 267 15.91 16.95 7.70
N PHE A 268 16.66 15.91 8.09
CA PHE A 268 16.31 15.03 9.21
C PHE A 268 16.86 15.50 10.56
N ASP A 269 17.93 16.29 10.57
CA ASP A 269 18.50 16.96 11.74
C ASP A 269 17.65 18.15 12.23
#